data_AF-A0A6G9JSJ0-F1
#
_entry.id   AF-A0A6G9JSJ0-F1
#
_cell.length_a   1.000
_cell.length_b   1.000
_cell.length_c   1.000
_cell.angle_alpha   90.00
_cell.angle_beta   90.00
_cell.angle_gamma   90.00
#
_symmetry.space_group_name_H-M   'P 1'
#
loop_
_entity.id
_entity.type
_entity.pdbx_description
1 polymer ?
#
loop_
_entity_poly.entity_id
_entity_poly.type
_entity_poly.pdbx_seq_one_letter_code
_entity_poly.pdbx_strand_id
1 'polypeptide(L)'
;MTYKKFSFSLLEEIEKKKIDIELINLKQLYLQKEQNSKQLQLLIDYQKEYSKKIHDKMILGICIHQWENYNNFISMLQIIIQDNLNRIEKHKKIIEESLRTWSKNKIKLKVWQHFNIVNKKEILKIRKIQEDIINNNYIQLKFLKKGQ
;
A
#
# COMPACT_ATOMS: atom_id res chain seq x y z
N MET A 1 15.74 -33.82 -14.95
CA MET A 1 15.02 -32.55 -15.12
C MET A 1 15.22 -31.69 -13.87
N THR A 2 16.20 -30.79 -13.90
CA THR A 2 16.51 -29.84 -12.83
C THR A 2 15.53 -28.67 -12.91
N TYR A 3 14.28 -28.90 -12.49
CA TYR A 3 13.38 -27.77 -12.24
C TYR A 3 14.05 -26.89 -11.20
N LYS A 4 14.49 -25.71 -11.64
CA LYS A 4 15.07 -24.64 -10.85
C LYS A 4 14.18 -24.51 -9.61
N LYS A 5 14.64 -25.02 -8.45
CA LYS A 5 13.94 -24.91 -7.17
C LYS A 5 13.74 -23.41 -6.96
N PHE A 6 12.57 -22.89 -7.31
CA PHE A 6 12.18 -21.53 -6.96
C PHE A 6 12.22 -21.51 -5.44
N SER A 7 13.26 -20.89 -4.89
CA SER A 7 13.47 -20.89 -3.45
C SER A 7 12.35 -20.08 -2.83
N PHE A 8 11.66 -20.62 -1.83
CA PHE A 8 10.64 -19.89 -1.07
C PHE A 8 11.20 -18.55 -0.53
N SER A 9 12.52 -18.42 -0.37
CA SER A 9 13.21 -17.17 -0.03
C SER A 9 13.06 -16.08 -1.10
N LEU A 10 13.11 -16.44 -2.38
CA LEU A 10 12.88 -15.50 -3.48
C LEU A 10 11.43 -15.02 -3.49
N LEU A 11 10.47 -15.92 -3.24
CA LEU A 11 9.05 -15.56 -3.14
C LEU A 11 8.79 -14.64 -1.93
N GLU A 12 9.45 -14.91 -0.80
CA GLU A 12 9.41 -14.04 0.37
C GLU A 12 9.96 -12.63 0.05
N GLU A 13 11.11 -12.54 -0.60
CA GLU A 13 11.71 -11.26 -1.00
C GLU A 13 10.84 -10.47 -1.98
N ILE A 14 10.25 -11.15 -2.97
CA ILE A 14 9.32 -10.53 -3.92
C ILE A 14 8.13 -9.93 -3.15
N GLU A 15 7.53 -10.66 -2.20
CA GLU A 15 6.39 -10.12 -1.45
C GLU A 15 6.78 -9.02 -0.47
N LYS A 16 7.98 -9.05 0.12
CA LYS A 16 8.49 -7.89 0.90
C LYS A 16 8.53 -6.63 0.04
N LYS A 17 9.12 -6.72 -1.16
CA LYS A 17 9.21 -5.58 -2.09
C LYS A 17 7.83 -5.05 -2.49
N LYS A 18 6.85 -5.93 -2.76
CA LYS A 18 5.48 -5.49 -3.07
C LYS A 18 4.84 -4.74 -1.91
N ILE A 19 4.99 -5.25 -0.69
CA ILE A 19 4.48 -4.61 0.52
C ILE A 19 5.10 -3.22 0.70
N ASP A 20 6.40 -3.07 0.46
CA ASP A 20 7.11 -1.79 0.60
C ASP A 20 6.63 -0.76 -0.42
N ILE A 21 6.50 -1.17 -1.69
CA ILE A 21 5.94 -0.32 -2.76
C ILE A 21 4.51 0.12 -2.40
N GLU A 22 3.70 -0.81 -1.94
CA GLU A 22 2.31 -0.53 -1.58
C GLU A 22 2.19 0.39 -0.37
N LEU A 23 3.11 0.29 0.59
CA LEU A 23 3.20 1.21 1.73
C LEU A 23 3.55 2.63 1.29
N ILE A 24 4.48 2.78 0.33
CA ILE A 24 4.82 4.08 -0.25
C ILE A 24 3.59 4.69 -0.94
N ASN A 25 2.88 3.89 -1.75
CA ASN A 25 1.66 4.32 -2.43
C ASN A 25 0.57 4.74 -1.43
N LEU A 26 0.34 3.95 -0.38
CA LEU A 26 -0.60 4.30 0.69
C LEU A 26 -0.25 5.65 1.32
N LYS A 27 1.03 5.87 1.65
CA LYS A 27 1.48 7.15 2.22
C LYS A 27 1.18 8.33 1.27
N GLN A 28 1.44 8.17 -0.02
CA GLN A 28 1.14 9.19 -1.02
C GLN A 28 -0.37 9.48 -1.11
N LEU A 29 -1.21 8.44 -1.10
CA LEU A 29 -2.66 8.60 -1.12
C LEU A 29 -3.19 9.34 0.11
N TYR A 30 -2.65 9.05 1.30
CA TYR A 30 -2.98 9.78 2.52
C TYR A 30 -2.59 11.26 2.44
N LEU A 31 -1.39 11.56 1.95
CA LEU A 31 -0.94 12.94 1.75
C LEU A 31 -1.83 13.70 0.76
N GLN A 32 -2.18 13.07 -0.36
CA GLN A 32 -3.08 13.68 -1.35
C GLN A 32 -4.48 13.92 -0.79
N LYS A 33 -5.02 12.98 0.00
CA LYS A 33 -6.30 13.15 0.69
C LYS A 33 -6.24 14.35 1.65
N GLU A 34 -5.18 14.46 2.44
CA GLU A 34 -4.98 15.57 3.37
C GLU A 34 -4.89 16.93 2.65
N GLN A 35 -4.14 16.98 1.55
CA GLN A 35 -4.04 18.18 0.70
C GLN A 35 -5.40 18.58 0.14
N ASN A 36 -6.16 17.63 -0.40
CA ASN A 36 -7.52 17.90 -0.91
C ASN A 36 -8.45 18.37 0.21
N SER A 37 -8.37 17.79 1.41
CA SER A 37 -9.16 18.24 2.56
C SER A 37 -8.81 19.67 2.99
N LYS A 38 -7.52 20.02 3.02
CA LYS A 38 -7.06 21.40 3.28
C LYS A 38 -7.55 22.38 2.21
N GLN A 39 -7.44 22.00 0.94
CA GLN A 39 -7.94 22.81 -0.18
C GLN A 39 -9.46 23.02 -0.08
N LEU A 40 -10.22 21.97 0.22
CA LEU A 40 -11.66 22.07 0.42
C LEU A 40 -12.02 23.04 1.54
N GLN A 41 -11.33 22.96 2.68
CA GLN A 41 -11.55 23.88 3.80
C GLN A 41 -11.31 25.34 3.39
N LEU A 42 -10.20 25.61 2.69
CA LEU A 42 -9.90 26.94 2.17
C LEU A 42 -10.98 27.46 1.21
N LEU A 43 -11.49 26.60 0.32
CA LEU A 43 -12.55 26.98 -0.61
C LEU A 43 -13.86 27.30 0.12
N ILE A 44 -14.22 26.53 1.16
CA ILE A 44 -15.41 26.76 1.99
C ILE A 44 -15.27 28.08 2.78
N ASP A 45 -14.11 28.32 3.37
CA ASP A 45 -13.87 29.55 4.14
C ASP A 45 -13.87 30.78 3.22
N TYR A 46 -13.24 30.67 2.05
CA TYR A 46 -13.29 31.69 1.02
C TYR A 46 -14.72 31.96 0.54
N GLN A 47 -15.52 30.91 0.32
CA GLN A 47 -16.93 31.03 -0.05
C GLN A 47 -17.71 31.86 0.99
N LYS A 48 -17.55 31.53 2.27
CA LYS A 48 -18.22 32.25 3.37
C LYS A 48 -17.82 33.71 3.43
N GLU A 49 -16.52 33.99 3.36
CA GLU A 49 -16.01 35.37 3.35
C GLU A 49 -16.53 36.16 2.15
N TYR A 50 -16.55 35.55 0.97
CA TYR A 50 -17.02 36.18 -0.25
C TYR A 50 -18.52 36.49 -0.20
N SER A 51 -19.34 35.55 0.30
CA SER A 51 -20.77 35.77 0.52
C SER A 51 -21.04 36.88 1.54
N LYS A 52 -20.26 36.94 2.64
CA LYS A 52 -20.37 38.04 3.62
C LYS A 52 -20.05 39.39 2.99
N LYS A 53 -18.95 39.50 2.24
CA LYS A 53 -18.55 40.74 1.55
C LYS A 53 -19.61 41.24 0.57
N ILE A 54 -20.28 40.35 -0.15
CA ILE A 54 -21.36 40.74 -1.05
C ILE A 54 -22.63 41.11 -0.29
N HIS A 55 -22.97 40.42 0.80
CA HIS A 55 -24.09 40.81 1.64
C HIS A 55 -23.91 42.24 2.19
N ASP A 56 -22.73 42.56 2.72
CA ASP A 56 -22.40 43.89 3.22
C ASP A 56 -22.50 44.96 2.12
N LYS A 57 -22.07 44.64 0.89
CA LYS A 57 -22.22 45.54 -0.26
C LYS A 57 -23.67 45.68 -0.72
N MET A 58 -24.47 44.60 -0.70
CA MET A 58 -25.87 44.62 -1.10
C MET A 58 -26.70 45.56 -0.21
N ILE A 59 -26.40 45.61 1.11
CA ILE A 59 -27.04 46.55 2.04
C ILE A 59 -26.84 48.01 1.59
N LEU A 60 -25.68 48.32 1.00
CA LEU A 60 -25.34 49.66 0.50
C LEU A 60 -25.85 49.93 -0.93
N GLY A 61 -26.50 48.95 -1.55
CA GLY A 61 -26.86 48.97 -2.97
C GLY A 61 -25.69 48.55 -3.86
N ILE A 62 -25.92 47.59 -4.75
CA ILE A 62 -24.94 47.14 -5.75
C ILE A 62 -25.49 47.30 -7.16
N CYS A 63 -24.60 47.56 -8.10
CA CYS A 63 -24.95 47.57 -9.51
C CYS A 63 -25.21 46.15 -10.01
N ILE A 64 -26.07 45.99 -11.02
CA ILE A 64 -26.46 44.68 -11.56
C ILE A 64 -25.27 43.86 -12.05
N HIS A 65 -24.26 44.48 -12.66
CA HIS A 65 -23.04 43.81 -13.09
C HIS A 65 -22.26 43.18 -11.92
N GLN A 66 -22.26 43.80 -10.73
CA GLN A 66 -21.59 43.25 -9.55
C GLN A 66 -22.36 42.05 -8.99
N TRP A 67 -23.69 42.09 -9.06
CA TRP A 67 -24.55 40.98 -8.69
C TRP A 67 -24.39 39.79 -9.63
N GLU A 68 -24.37 40.02 -10.94
CA GLU A 68 -24.14 38.98 -11.95
C GLU A 68 -22.76 38.34 -11.78
N ASN A 69 -21.71 39.16 -11.60
CA ASN A 69 -20.35 38.67 -11.34
C ASN A 69 -20.29 37.80 -10.08
N TYR A 70 -20.97 38.19 -9.00
CA TYR A 70 -21.06 37.38 -7.79
C TYR A 70 -21.71 36.02 -8.07
N ASN A 71 -22.85 36.00 -8.75
CA ASN A 71 -23.57 34.76 -9.04
C ASN A 71 -22.79 33.82 -9.95
N ASN A 72 -22.10 34.36 -10.95
CA ASN A 72 -21.23 33.58 -11.82
C ASN A 72 -20.07 32.96 -11.03
N PHE A 73 -19.41 33.77 -10.19
CA PHE A 73 -18.30 33.31 -9.39
C PHE A 73 -18.71 32.27 -8.34
N ILE A 74 -19.82 32.49 -7.61
CA ILE A 74 -20.28 31.56 -6.57
C ILE A 74 -20.69 30.21 -7.17
N SER A 75 -21.32 30.22 -8.35
CA SER A 75 -21.66 29.00 -9.10
C SER A 75 -20.41 28.22 -9.50
N MET A 76 -19.40 28.91 -10.07
CA MET A 76 -18.12 28.29 -10.40
C MET A 76 -17.42 27.71 -9.15
N LEU A 77 -17.43 28.45 -8.04
CA LEU A 77 -16.83 28.00 -6.77
C LEU A 77 -17.54 26.75 -6.22
N GLN A 78 -18.87 26.69 -6.31
CA GLN A 78 -19.65 25.50 -5.91
C GLN A 78 -19.28 24.27 -6.73
N ILE A 79 -19.07 24.42 -8.05
CA ILE A 79 -18.62 23.32 -8.92
C ILE A 79 -17.25 22.80 -8.46
N ILE A 80 -16.30 23.71 -8.19
CA ILE A 80 -14.95 23.35 -7.74
C ILE A 80 -14.97 22.66 -6.36
N ILE A 81 -15.83 23.11 -5.44
CA ILE A 81 -16.04 22.50 -4.12
C ILE A 81 -16.59 21.08 -4.29
N GLN A 82 -17.60 20.91 -5.14
CA GLN A 82 -18.20 19.61 -5.40
C GLN A 82 -17.19 18.63 -6.03
N ASP A 83 -16.36 19.11 -6.95
CA ASP A 83 -15.28 18.31 -7.53
C ASP A 83 -14.24 17.89 -6.49
N ASN A 84 -13.88 18.79 -5.57
CA ASN A 84 -12.98 18.45 -4.46
C ASN A 84 -13.57 17.38 -3.54
N LEU A 85 -14.85 17.50 -3.18
CA LEU A 85 -15.57 16.48 -2.40
C LEU A 85 -15.54 15.13 -3.11
N ASN A 86 -15.84 15.10 -4.41
CA ASN A 86 -15.80 13.89 -5.22
C ASN A 86 -14.39 13.27 -5.26
N ARG A 87 -13.33 14.09 -5.35
CA ARG A 87 -11.93 13.62 -5.30
C ARG A 87 -11.57 13.01 -3.95
N ILE A 88 -11.97 13.64 -2.84
CA ILE A 88 -11.74 13.11 -1.49
C ILE A 88 -12.42 11.75 -1.34
N GLU A 89 -13.66 11.61 -1.81
CA GLU A 89 -14.41 10.37 -1.71
C GLU A 89 -13.78 9.25 -2.57
N LYS A 90 -13.34 9.58 -3.79
CA LYS A 90 -12.57 8.64 -4.63
C LYS A 90 -11.28 8.19 -3.93
N HIS A 91 -10.53 9.12 -3.33
CA HIS A 91 -9.29 8.77 -2.60
C HIS A 91 -9.56 7.87 -1.40
N LYS A 92 -10.66 8.06 -0.66
CA LYS A 92 -11.03 7.13 0.42
C LYS A 92 -11.21 5.70 -0.10
N LYS A 93 -11.96 5.52 -1.18
CA LYS A 93 -12.19 4.19 -1.79
C LYS A 93 -10.87 3.54 -2.23
N ILE A 94 -10.00 4.30 -2.90
CA ILE A 94 -8.68 3.81 -3.33
C ILE A 94 -7.82 3.41 -2.13
N ILE A 95 -7.83 4.20 -1.04
CA ILE A 95 -7.11 3.88 0.20
C ILE A 95 -7.65 2.57 0.80
N GLU A 96 -8.97 2.39 0.86
CA GLU A 96 -9.57 1.16 1.39
C GLU A 96 -9.18 -0.08 0.58
N GLU A 97 -9.21 0.02 -0.76
CA GLU A 97 -8.78 -1.05 -1.65
C GLU A 97 -7.29 -1.39 -1.50
N SER A 98 -6.44 -0.37 -1.40
CA SER A 98 -5.01 -0.54 -1.19
C SER A 98 -4.71 -1.14 0.19
N LEU A 99 -5.44 -0.76 1.25
CA LEU A 99 -5.31 -1.37 2.57
C LEU A 99 -5.68 -2.87 2.55
N ARG A 100 -6.75 -3.23 1.81
CA ARG A 100 -7.14 -4.64 1.64
C ARG A 100 -6.04 -5.43 0.92
N THR A 101 -5.44 -4.84 -0.11
CA THR A 101 -4.38 -5.50 -0.90
C THR A 101 -3.09 -5.63 -0.08
N TRP A 102 -2.70 -4.59 0.63
CA TRP A 102 -1.58 -4.61 1.58
C TRP A 102 -1.75 -5.69 2.65
N SER A 103 -2.96 -5.81 3.22
CA SER A 103 -3.27 -6.83 4.22
C SER A 103 -3.15 -8.25 3.65
N LYS A 104 -3.67 -8.49 2.44
CA LYS A 104 -3.50 -9.77 1.73
C LYS A 104 -2.03 -10.09 1.49
N ASN A 105 -1.24 -9.11 1.05
CA ASN A 105 0.19 -9.27 0.81
C ASN A 105 0.95 -9.59 2.10
N LYS A 106 0.59 -8.96 3.23
CA LYS A 106 1.14 -9.29 4.56
C LYS A 106 0.83 -10.72 5.00
N ILE A 107 -0.38 -11.22 4.75
CA ILE A 107 -0.73 -12.62 5.03
C ILE A 107 0.13 -13.55 4.16
N LYS A 108 0.23 -13.26 2.87
CA LYS A 108 1.03 -14.05 1.92
C LYS A 108 2.52 -14.09 2.29
N LEU A 109 3.07 -12.97 2.79
CA LEU A 109 4.42 -12.93 3.32
C LEU A 109 4.62 -13.91 4.48
N LYS A 110 3.69 -13.96 5.44
CA LYS A 110 3.75 -14.92 6.57
C LYS A 110 3.72 -16.37 6.07
N VAL A 111 2.92 -16.65 5.05
CA VAL A 111 2.86 -17.98 4.42
C VAL A 111 4.22 -18.36 3.82
N TRP A 112 4.87 -17.46 3.08
CA TRP A 112 6.21 -17.73 2.52
C TRP A 112 7.28 -17.91 3.59
N GLN A 113 7.25 -17.11 4.65
CA GLN A 113 8.14 -17.26 5.80
C GLN A 113 7.97 -18.64 6.46
N HIS A 114 6.73 -19.08 6.65
CA HIS A 114 6.44 -20.41 7.18
C HIS A 114 7.01 -21.52 6.28
N PHE A 115 6.75 -21.46 4.97
CA PHE A 115 7.30 -22.44 4.02
C PHE A 115 8.83 -22.44 3.98
N ASN A 116 9.47 -21.27 4.10
CA ASN A 116 10.92 -21.16 4.23
C ASN A 116 11.45 -21.92 5.44
N ILE A 117 10.82 -21.74 6.60
CA ILE A 117 11.22 -22.42 7.84
C ILE A 117 11.05 -23.94 7.70
N VAL A 118 9.90 -24.40 7.20
CA VAL A 118 9.61 -25.83 7.01
C VAL A 118 10.60 -26.44 6.02
N ASN A 119 10.82 -25.81 4.88
CA ASN A 119 11.76 -26.28 3.87
C ASN A 119 13.21 -26.34 4.40
N LYS A 120 13.63 -25.34 5.19
CA LYS A 120 14.96 -25.36 5.85
C LYS A 120 15.10 -26.55 6.81
N LYS A 121 14.06 -26.84 7.59
CA LYS A 121 14.04 -28.01 8.50
C LYS A 121 14.14 -29.33 7.73
N GLU A 122 13.38 -29.49 6.64
CA GLU A 122 13.41 -30.70 5.81
C GLU A 122 14.78 -30.88 5.12
N ILE A 123 15.38 -29.82 4.60
CA ILE A 123 16.73 -29.88 4.02
C ILE A 123 17.75 -30.33 5.06
N LEU A 124 17.67 -29.83 6.30
CA LEU A 124 18.57 -30.24 7.39
C LEU A 124 18.39 -31.71 7.77
N LYS A 125 17.14 -32.20 7.84
CA LYS A 125 16.86 -33.62 8.08
C LYS A 125 17.46 -34.51 7.00
N ILE A 126 17.26 -34.15 5.73
CA ILE A 126 17.82 -34.89 4.58
C ILE A 126 19.34 -34.93 4.64
N ARG A 127 20.00 -33.79 4.93
CA ARG A 127 21.46 -33.73 5.08
C ARG A 127 21.95 -34.63 6.21
N LYS A 128 21.30 -34.59 7.38
CA LYS A 128 21.66 -35.45 8.51
C LYS A 128 21.57 -36.94 8.15
N ILE A 129 20.49 -37.35 7.49
CA ILE A 129 20.32 -38.73 7.01
C ILE A 129 21.44 -39.11 6.03
N GLN A 130 21.79 -38.20 5.10
CA GLN A 130 22.89 -38.44 4.16
C GLN A 130 24.24 -38.58 4.86
N GLU A 131 24.54 -37.73 5.85
CA GLU A 131 25.75 -37.80 6.67
C GLU A 131 25.82 -39.13 7.45
N ASP A 132 24.71 -39.55 8.07
CA ASP A 132 24.60 -40.81 8.79
C ASP A 132 24.85 -42.02 7.87
N ILE A 133 24.29 -42.01 6.65
CA ILE A 133 24.53 -43.05 5.63
C ILE A 133 26.01 -43.09 5.23
N ILE A 134 26.62 -41.94 4.95
CA ILE A 134 28.04 -41.85 4.55
C ILE A 134 28.95 -42.37 5.68
N ASN A 135 28.67 -41.97 6.92
CA ASN A 135 29.44 -42.40 8.08
C ASN A 135 29.33 -43.91 8.31
N ASN A 136 28.12 -44.47 8.25
CA ASN A 136 27.91 -45.92 8.37
C ASN A 136 28.66 -46.70 7.28
N ASN A 137 28.60 -46.24 6.03
CA ASN A 137 29.33 -46.86 4.93
C ASN A 137 30.85 -46.80 5.15
N TYR A 138 31.37 -45.66 5.63
CA TYR A 138 32.79 -45.53 5.96
C TYR A 138 33.22 -46.50 7.06
N ILE A 139 32.42 -46.63 8.12
CA ILE A 139 32.67 -47.56 9.23
C ILE A 139 32.70 -49.01 8.71
N GLN A 140 31.73 -49.43 7.90
CA GLN A 140 31.69 -50.77 7.31
C GLN A 140 32.93 -51.08 6.48
N LEU A 141 33.36 -50.17 5.60
CA LEU A 141 34.57 -50.33 4.78
C LEU A 141 35.84 -50.43 5.64
N LYS A 142 35.91 -49.69 6.75
CA LYS A 142 37.05 -49.75 7.68
C LYS A 142 37.13 -51.09 8.41
N PHE A 143 36.01 -51.68 8.78
CA PHE A 143 35.97 -53.01 9.38
C PHE A 143 36.37 -54.11 8.39
N LEU A 144 35.91 -54.04 7.14
CA LEU A 144 36.30 -54.98 6.08
C LEU A 144 37.82 -54.99 5.83
N LYS A 145 38.49 -53.84 5.92
CA LYS A 145 39.95 -53.72 5.75
C LYS A 145 40.79 -54.24 6.92
N LYS A 146 40.21 -54.46 8.10
CA LYS A 146 40.93 -54.96 9.29
C LYS A 146 40.83 -56.48 9.48
N GLY A 147 39.97 -57.14 8.69
CA GLY A 147 39.77 -58.60 8.72
C GLY A 147 40.58 -59.37 7.67
N GLN A 148 41.49 -58.70 6.96
CA GLN A 148 42.52 -59.29 6.09
C GLN A 148 43.88 -59.10 6.75
#